data_AF-A0A529KFE8-F1
#
_entry.id   AF-A0A529KFE8-F1
#
_cell.length_a   1.000
_cell.length_b   1.000
_cell.length_c   1.000
_cell.angle_alpha   90.00
_cell.angle_beta   90.00
_cell.angle_gamma   90.00
#
_symmetry.space_group_name_H-M   'P 1'
#
loop_
_entity.id
_entity.type
_entity.pdbx_description
1 polymer ?
#
loop_
_entity_poly.entity_id
_entity_poly.type
_entity_poly.pdbx_seq_one_letter_code
_entity_poly.pdbx_strand_id
1 'polypeptide(L)'
;MQRFLALLTWLAFPVYVWQGLGVRRRTTRMLPAQGPVMHEISGQAPAISLLMLGDSSAASVGIGNSEYGLAAQLAELISQRTGRAVRWRAAGFNSATSGQIRDHVLPNLSADPWTHIVLAIGTNDTKNFHSVPRFKSDFGGLLYALRAKWPEARVVWSPVLEFTRAPAMPPLLGTILEMRAAEMNRMGERLCLERGAV
;
A
#
# COMPACT_ATOMS: atom_id res chain seq x y z
N MET A 1 12.04 22.13 7.06
CA MET A 1 12.25 21.61 8.44
C MET A 1 12.15 20.09 8.51
N GLN A 2 11.08 19.46 7.98
CA GLN A 2 10.87 18.00 8.05
C GLN A 2 11.98 17.13 7.40
N ARG A 3 12.56 17.52 6.27
CA ARG A 3 13.71 16.78 5.66
C ARG A 3 14.91 16.63 6.60
N PHE A 4 15.21 17.66 7.39
CA PHE A 4 16.30 17.60 8.37
C PHE A 4 15.95 16.66 9.52
N LEU A 5 14.70 16.64 9.97
CA LEU A 5 14.22 15.70 11.00
C LEU A 5 14.35 14.25 10.53
N ALA A 6 13.96 13.95 9.29
CA ALA A 6 14.13 12.62 8.72
C ALA A 6 15.61 12.19 8.65
N LEU A 7 16.54 13.10 8.38
CA LEU A 7 17.97 12.82 8.46
C LEU A 7 18.44 12.58 9.90
N LEU A 8 17.95 13.36 10.86
CA LEU A 8 18.25 13.19 12.28
C LEU A 8 17.75 11.84 12.83
N THR A 9 16.72 11.24 12.25
CA THR A 9 16.27 9.89 12.65
C THR A 9 17.33 8.81 12.47
N TRP A 10 18.37 9.03 11.65
CA TRP A 10 19.50 8.10 11.54
C TRP A 10 20.32 8.03 12.83
N LEU A 11 20.38 9.11 13.62
CA LEU A 11 21.00 9.08 14.95
C LEU A 11 20.18 8.24 15.94
N ALA A 12 18.87 8.16 15.73
CA ALA A 12 17.95 7.33 16.50
C ALA A 12 17.86 5.87 16.01
N PHE A 13 18.71 5.48 15.04
CA PHE A 13 18.71 4.11 14.49
C PHE A 13 18.91 3.02 15.54
N PRO A 14 19.78 3.15 16.56
CA PRO A 14 19.89 2.14 17.63
C PRO A 14 18.58 1.95 18.40
N VAL A 15 17.86 3.03 18.69
CA VAL A 15 16.54 2.98 19.35
C VAL A 15 15.52 2.30 18.45
N TYR A 16 15.52 2.62 17.15
CA TYR A 16 14.69 1.95 16.16
C TYR A 16 14.93 0.44 16.16
N VAL A 17 16.19 0.00 16.10
CA VAL A 17 16.53 -1.43 16.09
C VAL A 17 16.06 -2.11 17.37
N TRP A 18 16.36 -1.53 18.53
CA TRP A 18 16.01 -2.11 19.81
C TRP A 18 14.49 -2.21 20.01
N GLN A 19 13.74 -1.11 19.83
CA GLN A 19 12.29 -1.11 19.99
C GLN A 19 11.61 -1.93 18.89
N GLY A 20 12.11 -1.88 17.65
CA GLY A 20 11.59 -2.66 16.52
C GLY A 20 11.73 -4.17 16.72
N LEU A 21 12.86 -4.63 17.26
CA LEU A 21 13.03 -6.03 17.67
C LEU A 21 12.05 -6.41 18.79
N GLY A 22 11.82 -5.51 19.74
CA GLY A 22 10.83 -5.68 20.81
C GLY A 22 9.41 -5.89 20.27
N VAL A 23 8.97 -5.01 19.35
CA VAL A 23 7.66 -5.12 18.68
C VAL A 23 7.57 -6.44 17.91
N ARG A 24 8.57 -6.75 17.08
CA ARG A 24 8.59 -7.98 16.28
C ARG A 24 8.48 -9.26 17.13
N ARG A 25 9.01 -9.25 18.34
CA ARG A 25 8.91 -10.39 19.29
C ARG A 25 7.54 -10.50 19.95
N ARG A 26 6.83 -9.38 20.17
CA ARG A 26 5.56 -9.34 20.90
C ARG A 26 4.32 -9.39 20.00
N THR A 27 4.44 -8.91 18.76
CA THR A 27 3.30 -8.84 17.84
C THR A 27 3.00 -10.20 17.23
N THR A 28 1.80 -10.73 17.50
CA THR A 28 1.28 -11.94 16.88
C THR A 28 1.21 -11.77 15.37
N ARG A 29 1.73 -12.75 14.62
CA ARG A 29 1.57 -12.77 13.16
C ARG A 29 0.14 -13.14 12.82
N MET A 30 -0.54 -12.25 12.14
CA MET A 30 -1.88 -12.50 11.62
C MET A 30 -1.79 -13.19 10.26
N LEU A 31 -2.79 -14.02 9.96
CA LEU A 31 -2.92 -14.68 8.68
C LEU A 31 -3.64 -13.76 7.67
N PRO A 32 -3.42 -13.96 6.36
CA PRO A 32 -4.28 -13.38 5.33
C PRO A 32 -5.74 -13.81 5.53
N ALA A 33 -6.66 -12.98 5.07
CA ALA A 33 -8.08 -13.30 5.14
C ALA A 33 -8.42 -14.54 4.31
N GLN A 34 -9.40 -15.32 4.77
CA GLN A 34 -9.94 -16.45 4.02
C GLN A 34 -11.00 -15.97 3.01
N GLY A 35 -11.21 -16.72 1.94
CA GLY A 35 -12.24 -16.43 0.94
C GLY A 35 -11.70 -16.00 -0.43
N PRO A 36 -12.58 -15.57 -1.34
CA PRO A 36 -12.20 -15.25 -2.71
C PRO A 36 -11.29 -14.01 -2.79
N VAL A 37 -10.21 -14.13 -3.55
CA VAL A 37 -9.32 -13.00 -3.88
C VAL A 37 -9.79 -12.24 -5.12
N MET A 38 -10.81 -12.74 -5.81
CA MET A 38 -11.49 -12.09 -6.93
C MET A 38 -12.99 -12.38 -6.87
N HIS A 39 -13.80 -11.36 -7.10
CA HIS A 39 -15.25 -11.51 -7.17
C HIS A 39 -15.86 -10.42 -8.07
N GLU A 40 -17.14 -10.57 -8.38
CA GLU A 40 -17.90 -9.63 -9.19
C GLU A 40 -19.23 -9.30 -8.53
N ILE A 41 -19.55 -8.00 -8.50
CA ILE A 41 -20.82 -7.46 -8.03
C ILE A 41 -21.61 -7.07 -9.28
N SER A 42 -22.81 -7.65 -9.44
CA SER A 42 -23.70 -7.35 -10.56
C SER A 42 -24.15 -5.89 -10.58
N GLY A 43 -24.33 -5.34 -11.77
CA GLY A 43 -24.80 -3.97 -11.97
C GLY A 43 -24.79 -3.58 -13.44
N GLN A 44 -24.90 -2.28 -13.72
CA GLN A 44 -24.97 -1.75 -15.08
C GLN A 44 -23.59 -1.67 -15.76
N ALA A 45 -23.58 -1.72 -17.09
CA ALA A 45 -22.40 -1.46 -17.90
C ALA A 45 -22.14 0.06 -18.06
N PRO A 46 -20.90 0.50 -18.33
CA PRO A 46 -19.69 -0.32 -18.42
C PRO A 46 -19.22 -0.80 -17.03
N ALA A 47 -18.69 -2.02 -16.92
CA ALA A 47 -18.20 -2.52 -15.62
C ALA A 47 -16.95 -1.76 -15.14
N ILE A 48 -16.78 -1.66 -13.82
CA ILE A 48 -15.55 -1.19 -13.18
C ILE A 48 -14.71 -2.41 -12.81
N SER A 49 -13.48 -2.47 -13.30
CA SER A 49 -12.53 -3.53 -12.96
C SER A 49 -11.48 -2.96 -12.01
N LEU A 50 -11.60 -3.29 -10.73
CA LEU A 50 -10.81 -2.77 -9.62
C LEU A 50 -9.70 -3.75 -9.21
N LEU A 51 -8.44 -3.30 -9.26
CA LEU A 51 -7.31 -4.02 -8.68
C LEU A 51 -6.84 -3.32 -7.40
N MET A 52 -6.97 -4.01 -6.27
CA MET A 52 -6.34 -3.61 -5.01
C MET A 52 -4.96 -4.25 -4.93
N LEU A 53 -3.91 -3.48 -5.18
CA LEU A 53 -2.52 -3.94 -5.17
C LEU A 53 -1.79 -3.37 -3.95
N GLY A 54 -0.98 -4.17 -3.27
CA GLY A 54 -0.21 -3.62 -2.16
C GLY A 54 0.46 -4.64 -1.28
N ASP A 55 0.70 -4.24 -0.05
CA ASP A 55 1.28 -5.09 0.97
C ASP A 55 0.23 -5.95 1.70
N SER A 56 0.48 -6.26 2.97
CA SER A 56 -0.46 -6.97 3.85
C SER A 56 -1.83 -6.31 3.98
N SER A 57 -1.92 -4.98 3.82
CA SER A 57 -3.21 -4.28 3.87
C SER A 57 -4.11 -4.66 2.68
N ALA A 58 -3.54 -4.78 1.48
CA ALA A 58 -4.27 -5.26 0.29
C ALA A 58 -4.66 -6.75 0.43
N ALA A 59 -3.88 -7.53 1.18
CA ALA A 59 -4.19 -8.93 1.49
C ALA A 59 -5.22 -9.09 2.62
N SER A 60 -5.72 -7.98 3.19
CA SER A 60 -6.68 -7.99 4.29
C SER A 60 -6.18 -8.80 5.49
N VAL A 61 -4.87 -8.74 5.77
CA VAL A 61 -4.27 -9.46 6.90
C VAL A 61 -4.88 -9.00 8.22
N GLY A 62 -5.27 -9.97 9.05
CA GLY A 62 -5.97 -9.70 10.32
C GLY A 62 -7.47 -9.57 10.21
N ILE A 63 -8.02 -9.59 8.99
CA ILE A 63 -9.46 -9.69 8.74
C ILE A 63 -9.80 -11.17 8.53
N GLY A 64 -10.85 -11.68 9.18
CA GLY A 64 -11.20 -13.09 9.10
C GLY A 64 -11.59 -13.54 7.68
N ASN A 65 -12.38 -12.72 6.98
CA ASN A 65 -12.89 -13.00 5.64
C ASN A 65 -12.60 -11.84 4.66
N SER A 66 -12.12 -12.19 3.47
CA SER A 66 -11.81 -11.30 2.35
C SER A 66 -12.95 -10.36 1.93
N GLU A 67 -14.21 -10.74 2.19
CA GLU A 67 -15.39 -9.89 1.94
C GLU A 67 -15.42 -8.63 2.81
N TYR A 68 -14.80 -8.67 3.99
CA TYR A 68 -14.58 -7.50 4.85
C TYR A 68 -13.27 -6.78 4.54
N GLY A 69 -12.53 -7.27 3.54
CA GLY A 69 -11.28 -6.70 3.08
C GLY A 69 -11.46 -5.41 2.29
N LEU A 70 -10.37 -4.63 2.16
CA LEU A 70 -10.39 -3.33 1.49
C LEU A 70 -10.91 -3.41 0.04
N ALA A 71 -10.53 -4.44 -0.70
CA ALA A 71 -10.95 -4.61 -2.09
C ALA A 71 -12.47 -4.80 -2.22
N ALA A 72 -13.02 -5.72 -1.42
CA ALA A 72 -14.45 -6.04 -1.41
C ALA A 72 -15.30 -4.86 -0.92
N GLN A 73 -14.89 -4.24 0.20
CA GLN A 73 -15.59 -3.09 0.77
C GLN A 73 -15.58 -1.88 -0.18
N LEU A 74 -14.45 -1.63 -0.85
CA LEU A 74 -14.38 -0.56 -1.84
C LEU A 74 -15.21 -0.87 -3.08
N ALA A 75 -15.21 -2.13 -3.55
CA ALA A 75 -16.04 -2.54 -4.67
C ALA A 75 -17.54 -2.35 -4.37
N GLU A 76 -17.98 -2.73 -3.18
CA GLU A 76 -19.36 -2.53 -2.71
C GLU A 76 -19.73 -1.04 -2.68
N LEU A 77 -18.89 -0.20 -2.08
CA LEU A 77 -19.13 1.26 -2.04
C LEU A 77 -19.18 1.88 -3.44
N ILE A 78 -18.34 1.42 -4.37
CA ILE A 78 -18.35 1.88 -5.77
C ILE A 78 -19.64 1.42 -6.46
N SER A 79 -20.04 0.17 -6.29
CA SER A 79 -21.28 -0.38 -6.86
C SER A 79 -22.48 0.41 -6.36
N GLN A 80 -22.61 0.61 -5.05
CA GLN A 80 -23.71 1.37 -4.44
C GLN A 80 -23.78 2.82 -4.92
N ARG A 81 -22.63 3.49 -5.11
CA ARG A 81 -22.60 4.90 -5.54
C ARG A 81 -22.82 5.09 -7.04
N THR A 82 -22.50 4.10 -7.86
CA THR A 82 -22.52 4.24 -9.33
C THR A 82 -23.60 3.42 -10.01
N GLY A 83 -24.16 2.40 -9.35
CA GLY A 83 -25.06 1.41 -9.93
C GLY A 83 -24.40 0.46 -10.94
N ARG A 84 -23.08 0.53 -11.12
CA ARG A 84 -22.34 -0.20 -12.15
C ARG A 84 -21.87 -1.55 -11.62
N ALA A 85 -21.73 -2.52 -12.52
CA ALA A 85 -21.08 -3.78 -12.18
C ALA A 85 -19.63 -3.54 -11.76
N VAL A 86 -19.16 -4.23 -10.72
CA VAL A 86 -17.79 -4.09 -10.20
C VAL A 86 -17.14 -5.46 -10.07
N ARG A 87 -16.15 -5.73 -10.92
CA ARG A 87 -15.22 -6.85 -10.74
C ARG A 87 -14.03 -6.36 -9.94
N TRP A 88 -13.62 -7.08 -8.91
CA TRP A 88 -12.47 -6.71 -8.10
C TRP A 88 -11.49 -7.86 -7.90
N ARG A 89 -10.22 -7.50 -7.66
CA ARG A 89 -9.16 -8.40 -7.23
C ARG A 89 -8.37 -7.81 -6.07
N ALA A 90 -8.16 -8.61 -5.03
CA ALA A 90 -7.20 -8.33 -3.97
C ALA A 90 -5.86 -9.00 -4.29
N ALA A 91 -4.80 -8.21 -4.42
CA ALA A 91 -3.45 -8.66 -4.70
C ALA A 91 -2.49 -8.04 -3.66
N GLY A 92 -2.49 -8.62 -2.46
CA GLY A 92 -1.62 -8.18 -1.37
C GLY A 92 -0.48 -9.15 -1.09
N PHE A 93 0.68 -8.58 -0.76
CA PHE A 93 1.90 -9.35 -0.54
C PHE A 93 2.52 -8.97 0.81
N ASN A 94 2.60 -9.94 1.71
CA ASN A 94 3.02 -9.71 3.09
C ASN A 94 4.39 -9.04 3.17
N SER A 95 4.44 -7.92 3.90
CA SER A 95 5.66 -7.12 4.11
C SER A 95 6.35 -6.62 2.83
N ALA A 96 5.65 -6.64 1.68
CA ALA A 96 6.22 -6.17 0.43
C ALA A 96 6.47 -4.66 0.45
N THR A 97 7.60 -4.27 -0.15
CA THR A 97 8.00 -2.89 -0.43
C THR A 97 7.66 -2.51 -1.87
N SER A 98 7.66 -1.22 -2.19
CA SER A 98 7.34 -0.76 -3.56
C SER A 98 8.23 -1.41 -4.63
N GLY A 99 9.54 -1.56 -4.35
CA GLY A 99 10.48 -2.19 -5.28
C GLY A 99 10.18 -3.68 -5.49
N GLN A 100 9.82 -4.41 -4.43
CA GLN A 100 9.46 -5.83 -4.54
C GLN A 100 8.16 -6.04 -5.31
N ILE A 101 7.16 -5.17 -5.12
CA ILE A 101 5.94 -5.22 -5.93
C ILE A 101 6.29 -4.98 -7.40
N ARG A 102 7.12 -3.97 -7.71
CA ARG A 102 7.56 -3.66 -9.08
C ARG A 102 8.28 -4.84 -9.73
N ASP A 103 9.22 -5.46 -9.03
CA ASP A 103 10.17 -6.41 -9.64
C ASP A 103 9.68 -7.85 -9.66
N HIS A 104 8.82 -8.23 -8.70
CA HIS A 104 8.45 -9.64 -8.51
C HIS A 104 6.96 -9.90 -8.63
N VAL A 105 6.11 -8.94 -8.27
CA VAL A 105 4.65 -9.13 -8.30
C VAL A 105 4.08 -8.68 -9.63
N LEU A 106 4.34 -7.43 -9.98
CA LEU A 106 3.74 -6.80 -11.14
C LEU A 106 4.02 -7.56 -12.45
N PRO A 107 5.22 -8.11 -12.71
CA PRO A 107 5.47 -8.90 -13.92
C PRO A 107 4.59 -10.15 -13.99
N ASN A 108 4.28 -10.76 -12.84
CA ASN A 108 3.53 -12.01 -12.73
C ASN A 108 2.00 -11.82 -12.60
N LEU A 109 1.52 -10.58 -12.45
CA LEU A 109 0.08 -10.32 -12.49
C LEU A 109 -0.46 -10.51 -13.91
N SER A 110 -1.62 -11.13 -14.05
CA SER A 110 -2.32 -11.21 -15.34
C SER A 110 -2.62 -9.81 -15.88
N ALA A 111 -2.47 -9.62 -17.19
CA ALA A 111 -2.78 -8.36 -17.88
C ALA A 111 -4.30 -8.22 -18.14
N ASP A 112 -5.12 -8.59 -17.14
CA ASP A 112 -6.56 -8.34 -17.16
C ASP A 112 -6.83 -6.83 -17.35
N PRO A 113 -7.94 -6.43 -17.99
CA PRO A 113 -8.25 -5.04 -18.32
C PRO A 113 -8.74 -4.24 -17.09
N TRP A 114 -7.90 -4.11 -16.07
CA TRP A 114 -8.19 -3.30 -14.89
C TRP A 114 -8.36 -1.84 -15.29
N THR A 115 -9.47 -1.22 -14.87
CA THR A 115 -9.77 0.19 -15.14
C THR A 115 -9.36 1.09 -13.97
N HIS A 116 -9.32 0.53 -12.75
CA HIS A 116 -8.94 1.24 -11.54
C HIS A 116 -7.95 0.38 -10.76
N ILE A 117 -6.84 0.98 -10.33
CA ILE A 117 -5.82 0.33 -9.51
C ILE A 117 -5.68 1.15 -8.23
N VAL A 118 -5.97 0.55 -7.08
CA VAL A 118 -5.72 1.15 -5.78
C VAL A 118 -4.46 0.52 -5.20
N LEU A 119 -3.47 1.36 -4.93
CA LEU A 119 -2.15 0.96 -4.48
C LEU A 119 -1.98 1.27 -2.99
N ALA A 120 -1.95 0.24 -2.15
CA ALA A 120 -1.66 0.35 -0.72
C ALA A 120 -0.21 -0.10 -0.44
N ILE A 121 0.75 0.81 -0.60
CA ILE A 121 2.19 0.52 -0.49
C ILE A 121 2.95 1.71 0.10
N GLY A 122 4.11 1.46 0.68
CA GLY A 122 5.01 2.48 1.25
C GLY A 122 5.17 2.38 2.76
N THR A 123 4.23 1.74 3.45
CA THR A 123 4.35 1.43 4.89
C THR A 123 5.57 0.58 5.17
N ASN A 124 5.79 -0.50 4.40
CA ASN A 124 6.97 -1.35 4.61
C ASN A 124 8.27 -0.68 4.17
N ASP A 125 8.26 0.17 3.14
CA ASP A 125 9.42 0.98 2.76
C ASP A 125 9.85 1.88 3.93
N THR A 126 8.89 2.54 4.57
CA THR A 126 9.13 3.38 5.74
C THR A 126 9.58 2.56 6.96
N LYS A 127 8.83 1.49 7.26
CA LYS A 127 9.10 0.57 8.37
C LYS A 127 10.47 -0.09 8.27
N ASN A 128 10.91 -0.43 7.06
CA ASN A 128 12.22 -1.02 6.77
C ASN A 128 13.33 0.04 6.64
N PHE A 129 13.08 1.27 7.06
CA PHE A 129 14.06 2.35 7.10
C PHE A 129 14.65 2.72 5.73
N HIS A 130 13.90 2.52 4.63
CA HIS A 130 14.33 3.00 3.32
C HIS A 130 14.57 4.52 3.35
N SER A 131 15.55 4.97 2.58
CA SER A 131 15.79 6.40 2.37
C SER A 131 14.77 6.97 1.37
N VAL A 132 14.49 8.28 1.46
CA VAL A 132 13.59 8.94 0.50
C VAL A 132 14.07 8.79 -0.95
N PRO A 133 15.37 8.88 -1.28
CA PRO A 133 15.84 8.62 -2.64
C PRO A 133 15.57 7.18 -3.11
N ARG A 134 15.75 6.18 -2.24
CA ARG A 134 15.41 4.79 -2.56
C ARG A 134 13.93 4.63 -2.82
N PHE A 135 13.08 5.11 -1.91
CA PHE A 135 11.63 5.09 -2.10
C PHE A 135 11.21 5.80 -3.40
N LYS A 136 11.81 6.95 -3.71
CA LYS A 136 11.56 7.66 -4.98
C LYS A 136 11.82 6.78 -6.20
N SER A 137 12.94 6.07 -6.20
CA SER A 137 13.30 5.14 -7.28
C SER A 137 12.34 3.96 -7.35
N ASP A 138 12.05 3.35 -6.21
CA ASP A 138 11.24 2.13 -6.10
C ASP A 138 9.77 2.39 -6.40
N PHE A 139 9.14 3.31 -5.68
CA PHE A 139 7.74 3.71 -5.87
C PHE A 139 7.52 4.40 -7.20
N GLY A 140 8.43 5.29 -7.62
CA GLY A 140 8.37 5.88 -8.94
C GLY A 140 8.41 4.81 -10.03
N GLY A 141 9.39 3.89 -9.97
CA GLY A 141 9.49 2.79 -10.91
C GLY A 141 8.24 1.92 -10.95
N LEU A 142 7.62 1.67 -9.80
CA LEU A 142 6.34 0.97 -9.71
C LEU A 142 5.22 1.70 -10.45
N LEU A 143 5.05 3.01 -10.22
CA LEU A 143 4.04 3.81 -10.94
C LEU A 143 4.26 3.77 -12.46
N TYR A 144 5.50 3.86 -12.92
CA TYR A 144 5.82 3.77 -14.34
C TYR A 144 5.44 2.40 -14.91
N ALA A 145 5.82 1.32 -14.22
CA ALA A 145 5.51 -0.04 -14.65
C ALA A 145 4.00 -0.32 -14.66
N LEU A 146 3.25 0.23 -13.69
CA LEU A 146 1.78 0.14 -13.66
C LEU A 146 1.15 0.83 -14.87
N ARG A 147 1.59 2.04 -15.21
CA ARG A 147 1.10 2.78 -16.37
C ARG A 147 1.50 2.11 -17.69
N ALA A 148 2.70 1.54 -17.77
CA ALA A 148 3.14 0.79 -18.94
C ALA A 148 2.27 -0.46 -19.16
N LYS A 149 1.89 -1.15 -18.08
CA LYS A 149 1.07 -2.37 -18.15
C LYS A 149 -0.42 -2.07 -18.34
N TRP A 150 -0.93 -0.98 -17.76
CA TRP A 150 -2.32 -0.54 -17.86
C TRP A 150 -2.39 0.98 -18.15
N PRO A 151 -2.20 1.40 -19.43
CA PRO A 151 -2.12 2.81 -19.81
C PRO A 151 -3.38 3.62 -19.51
N GLU A 152 -4.55 3.00 -19.64
CA GLU A 152 -5.85 3.64 -19.43
C GLU A 152 -6.36 3.51 -17.98
N ALA A 153 -5.67 2.73 -17.14
CA ALA A 153 -6.12 2.54 -15.77
C ALA A 153 -5.87 3.80 -14.94
N ARG A 154 -6.89 4.17 -14.14
CA ARG A 154 -6.74 5.17 -13.09
C ARG A 154 -6.03 4.55 -11.90
N VAL A 155 -4.83 5.05 -11.60
CA VAL A 155 -4.05 4.62 -10.43
C VAL A 155 -4.33 5.57 -9.28
N VAL A 156 -4.71 5.03 -8.13
CA VAL A 156 -4.94 5.75 -6.88
C VAL A 156 -4.00 5.20 -5.82
N TRP A 157 -3.23 6.05 -5.16
CA TRP A 157 -2.32 5.63 -4.10
C TRP A 157 -2.90 5.93 -2.72
N SER A 158 -2.86 4.94 -1.84
CA SER A 158 -3.12 5.10 -0.40
C SER A 158 -1.80 5.39 0.31
N PRO A 159 -1.63 6.58 0.92
CA PRO A 159 -0.38 6.98 1.56
C PRO A 159 0.03 6.08 2.74
N VAL A 160 1.27 6.29 3.21
CA VAL A 160 1.81 5.61 4.39
C VAL A 160 0.97 5.94 5.61
N LEU A 161 0.63 4.91 6.39
CA LEU A 161 -0.17 5.04 7.61
C LEU A 161 0.52 5.87 8.70
N GLU A 162 -0.29 6.48 9.56
CA GLU A 162 0.16 7.21 10.76
C GLU A 162 0.72 6.22 11.81
N PHE A 163 2.04 6.15 11.97
CA PHE A 163 2.69 5.19 12.86
C PHE A 163 2.43 5.49 14.34
N THR A 164 2.15 6.74 14.69
CA THR A 164 1.78 7.14 16.06
C THR A 164 0.43 6.58 16.50
N ARG A 165 -0.43 6.19 15.54
CA ARG A 165 -1.76 5.60 15.80
C ARG A 165 -1.77 4.08 15.69
N ALA A 166 -0.64 3.46 15.37
CA ALA A 166 -0.54 2.01 15.25
C ALA A 166 -0.58 1.35 16.65
N PRO A 167 -1.54 0.44 16.94
CA PRO A 167 -1.77 -0.06 18.30
C PRO A 167 -0.57 -0.73 18.97
N ALA A 168 0.28 -1.41 18.20
CA ALA A 168 1.44 -2.14 18.71
C ALA A 168 2.73 -1.29 18.75
N MET A 169 2.64 0.02 18.48
CA MET A 169 3.81 0.88 18.29
C MET A 169 4.23 1.59 19.59
N PRO A 170 5.47 1.39 20.08
CA PRO A 170 6.02 2.19 21.16
C PRO A 170 6.07 3.68 20.78
N PRO A 171 5.80 4.63 21.70
CA PRO A 171 5.68 6.05 21.35
C PRO A 171 6.91 6.63 20.63
N LEU A 172 8.13 6.29 21.08
CA LEU A 172 9.36 6.78 20.47
C LEU A 172 9.58 6.19 19.06
N LEU A 173 9.41 4.88 18.90
CA LEU A 173 9.46 4.23 17.59
C LEU A 173 8.41 4.80 16.63
N GLY A 174 7.19 5.01 17.12
CA GLY A 174 6.10 5.62 16.36
C GLY A 174 6.48 7.01 15.89
N THR A 175 7.03 7.85 16.77
CA THR A 175 7.47 9.21 16.45
C THR A 175 8.60 9.22 15.41
N ILE A 176 9.58 8.32 15.55
CA ILE A 176 10.69 8.17 14.59
C ILE A 176 10.15 7.79 13.21
N LEU A 177 9.28 6.78 13.15
CA LEU A 177 8.72 6.32 11.89
C LEU A 177 7.78 7.35 11.27
N GLU A 178 7.03 8.11 12.08
CA GLU A 178 6.12 9.16 11.62
C GLU A 178 6.88 10.30 10.93
N MET A 179 8.01 10.76 11.50
CA MET A 179 8.85 11.76 10.85
C MET A 179 9.35 11.29 9.47
N ARG A 180 9.60 9.99 9.32
CA ARG A 180 9.99 9.40 8.03
C ARG A 180 8.79 9.24 7.09
N ALA A 181 7.65 8.80 7.62
CA ALA A 181 6.40 8.63 6.89
C ALA A 181 5.96 9.95 6.25
N ALA A 182 6.07 11.07 6.96
CA ALA A 182 5.76 12.40 6.43
C ALA A 182 6.60 12.73 5.17
N GLU A 183 7.90 12.43 5.17
CA GLU A 183 8.75 12.66 3.99
C GLU A 183 8.51 11.65 2.86
N MET A 184 8.15 10.41 3.19
CA MET A 184 7.71 9.42 2.20
C MET A 184 6.40 9.83 1.54
N ASN A 185 5.41 10.26 2.32
CA ASN A 185 4.13 10.78 1.85
C ASN A 185 4.32 11.99 0.93
N ARG A 186 5.11 12.97 1.35
CA ARG A 186 5.43 14.15 0.53
C ARG A 186 6.13 13.79 -0.79
N MET A 187 6.98 12.76 -0.79
CA MET A 187 7.63 12.28 -2.03
C MET A 187 6.66 11.49 -2.90
N GLY A 188 5.83 10.63 -2.31
CA GLY A 188 4.85 9.83 -3.03
C GLY A 188 3.79 10.70 -3.69
N GLU A 189 3.24 11.70 -2.99
CA GLU A 189 2.29 12.67 -3.54
C GLU A 189 2.88 13.38 -4.77
N ARG A 190 4.14 13.83 -4.64
CA ARG A 190 4.86 14.44 -5.76
C ARG A 190 4.98 13.48 -6.95
N LEU A 191 5.32 12.21 -6.70
CA LEU A 191 5.45 11.21 -7.76
C LEU A 191 4.10 10.86 -8.39
N CYS A 192 3.01 10.84 -7.63
CA CYS A 192 1.66 10.64 -8.14
C CYS A 192 1.30 11.76 -9.12
N LEU A 193 1.50 13.02 -8.72
CA LEU A 193 1.29 14.19 -9.58
C LEU A 193 2.16 14.15 -10.84
N GLU A 194 3.44 13.82 -10.72
CA GLU A 194 4.38 13.74 -11.85
C GLU A 194 4.06 12.58 -12.82
N ARG A 195 3.35 11.54 -12.37
CA ARG A 195 3.17 10.28 -13.14
C ARG A 195 1.71 9.92 -13.42
N GLY A 196 0.78 10.83 -13.15
CA GLY A 196 -0.64 10.66 -13.44
C GLY A 196 -1.37 9.66 -12.54
N ALA A 197 -0.90 9.47 -11.31
CA ALA A 197 -1.66 8.80 -10.26
C ALA A 197 -2.31 9.85 -9.34
N VAL A 198 -3.35 9.43 -8.62
CA VAL A 198 -4.10 10.26 -7.66
C VAL A 198 -3.72 9.86 -6.25
#